data_AF-A0A6Y3BCL3-F1
#
_entry.id   AF-A0A6Y3BCL3-F1
#
_cell.length_a   1.000
_cell.length_b   1.000
_cell.length_c   1.000
_cell.angle_alpha   90.00
_cell.angle_beta   90.00
_cell.angle_gamma   90.00
#
_symmetry.space_group_name_H-M   'P 1'
#
loop_
_entity.id
_entity.type
_entity.pdbx_description
1 polymer ?
#
loop_
_entity_poly.entity_id
_entity_poly.type
_entity_poly.pdbx_seq_one_letter_code
_entity_poly.pdbx_strand_id
1 'polypeptide(L)'
;IPVYSSGEERYSKNSGKLFSIVKKNENVDIASWMHVGDNVHADILNAKKLGINTLHADWSEYNHGISNHWKAKDIIGESICKTLLLKQVSAFHQNDPLNEIGFKVFGPLLLGYVSWLANQLKIHKIDKALFLARDAHLIYKIYNEYFSEEHVKCEYLYISRASAYMVGMTDWPMHRIWHLFGGKNKKSIKKILAIAGLDASEHISDIHQVGFPDEEYIPVSGEEHKVHWLINKLFPYILLKNTQHREVYADYFKTACEGYKNIALIDVGWMGNIQSVFARSLGAQWAEKQIHGFYLATFAGANDNRSIYNKMFGWLTNYGHPHDKCDLFLSGGVEIMEFAMADNTGSTIGYKKTDNGIIPVREDSSGSEIEYLKKAARLQSGIISFFEYVKPLIQKGNYAALSSVVLSEPFFELIARPSSAQLDALSSLTHSESAGSNAERIVLAKKLPLKDKLFPGENYIKELNASYWKEGFKRINRKKFWAKYN
;
A
#
# COMPACT_ATOMS: atom_id res chain seq x y z
N ILE A 1 -12.61 4.56 34.09
CA ILE A 1 -12.80 3.16 34.52
C ILE A 1 -11.74 2.86 35.57
N PRO A 2 -12.11 2.50 36.80
CA PRO A 2 -11.16 2.10 37.83
C PRO A 2 -10.46 0.80 37.43
N VAL A 3 -9.15 0.69 37.72
CA VAL A 3 -8.33 -0.48 37.38
C VAL A 3 -7.72 -1.02 38.67
N TYR A 4 -7.91 -2.31 38.91
CA TYR A 4 -7.38 -3.01 40.09
C TYR A 4 -6.39 -4.07 39.64
N SER A 5 -5.12 -3.91 40.01
CA SER A 5 -4.05 -4.87 39.67
C SER A 5 -3.52 -5.57 40.91
N SER A 6 -3.17 -6.85 40.79
CA SER A 6 -2.60 -7.59 41.93
C SER A 6 -1.22 -7.08 42.35
N GLY A 7 -0.51 -6.37 41.48
CA GLY A 7 0.77 -5.76 41.79
C GLY A 7 0.63 -4.55 42.72
N GLU A 8 -0.31 -3.66 42.42
CA GLU A 8 -0.60 -2.47 43.23
C GLU A 8 -1.30 -2.86 44.53
N GLU A 9 -2.32 -3.71 44.45
CA GLU A 9 -3.11 -4.13 45.61
C GLU A 9 -2.42 -5.20 46.45
N ARG A 10 -1.32 -5.80 45.97
CA ARG A 10 -0.59 -6.93 46.58
C ARG A 10 -1.44 -8.17 46.88
N TYR A 11 -2.66 -8.24 46.34
CA TYR A 11 -3.59 -9.35 46.49
C TYR A 11 -4.07 -9.85 45.12
N SER A 12 -4.23 -11.16 44.97
CA SER A 12 -4.63 -11.77 43.70
C SER A 12 -6.07 -12.28 43.73
N LYS A 13 -6.68 -12.37 42.54
CA LYS A 13 -7.96 -13.08 42.32
C LYS A 13 -7.88 -14.53 42.79
N ASN A 14 -6.71 -15.16 42.62
CA ASN A 14 -6.44 -16.52 43.06
C ASN A 14 -6.55 -16.71 44.59
N SER A 15 -6.27 -15.66 45.36
CA SER A 15 -6.46 -15.65 46.81
C SER A 15 -7.89 -15.28 47.26
N GLY A 16 -8.74 -14.80 46.34
CA GLY A 16 -10.07 -14.26 46.62
C GLY A 16 -10.08 -12.83 47.21
N LYS A 17 -8.97 -12.37 47.82
CA LYS A 17 -8.92 -11.09 48.55
C LYS A 17 -9.10 -9.86 47.65
N LEU A 18 -8.69 -9.93 46.39
CA LEU A 18 -8.82 -8.80 45.47
C LEU A 18 -10.29 -8.41 45.24
N PHE A 19 -11.21 -9.39 45.22
CA PHE A 19 -12.65 -9.11 45.09
C PHE A 19 -13.20 -8.32 46.27
N SER A 20 -12.74 -8.62 47.49
CA SER A 20 -13.14 -7.88 48.70
C SER A 20 -12.65 -6.43 48.68
N ILE A 21 -11.48 -6.17 48.09
CA ILE A 21 -10.94 -4.81 47.92
C ILE A 21 -11.79 -4.03 46.94
N VAL A 22 -12.07 -4.60 45.76
CA VAL A 22 -12.94 -3.98 44.76
C VAL A 22 -14.32 -3.68 45.35
N LYS A 23 -14.93 -4.65 46.05
CA LYS A 23 -16.22 -4.45 46.74
C LYS A 23 -16.18 -3.25 47.69
N LYS A 24 -15.13 -3.16 48.50
CA LYS A 24 -14.98 -2.09 49.50
C LYS A 24 -14.78 -0.72 48.84
N ASN A 25 -13.90 -0.65 47.84
CA ASN A 25 -13.49 0.61 47.22
C ASN A 25 -14.57 1.17 46.29
N GLU A 26 -15.23 0.31 45.52
CA GLU A 26 -16.30 0.70 44.59
C GLU A 26 -17.69 0.69 45.25
N ASN A 27 -17.79 0.24 46.51
CA ASN A 27 -19.06 0.12 47.25
C ASN A 27 -20.15 -0.64 46.47
N VAL A 28 -19.78 -1.72 45.80
CA VAL A 28 -20.67 -2.49 44.92
C VAL A 28 -21.43 -3.55 45.70
N ASP A 29 -22.74 -3.68 45.44
CA ASP A 29 -23.54 -4.79 45.94
C ASP A 29 -23.15 -6.10 45.22
N ILE A 30 -22.83 -7.13 45.99
CA ILE A 30 -22.43 -8.46 45.50
C ILE A 30 -23.48 -9.04 44.57
N ALA A 31 -24.77 -8.87 44.88
CA ALA A 31 -25.84 -9.45 44.06
C ALA A 31 -25.95 -8.80 42.67
N SER A 32 -25.53 -7.54 42.56
CA SER A 32 -25.51 -6.78 41.29
C SER A 32 -24.21 -6.97 40.48
N TRP A 33 -23.19 -7.59 41.08
CA TRP A 33 -21.89 -7.74 40.46
C TRP A 33 -21.84 -9.00 39.58
N MET A 34 -21.68 -8.80 38.26
CA MET A 34 -21.26 -9.83 37.31
C MET A 34 -19.74 -9.78 37.09
N HIS A 35 -19.03 -10.85 37.45
CA HIS A 35 -17.62 -11.04 37.15
C HIS A 35 -17.43 -11.95 35.93
N VAL A 36 -16.63 -11.51 34.96
CA VAL A 36 -16.35 -12.27 33.73
C VAL A 36 -14.86 -12.57 33.66
N GLY A 37 -14.48 -13.83 33.46
CA GLY A 37 -13.07 -14.22 33.36
C GLY A 37 -12.86 -15.63 32.81
N ASP A 38 -11.67 -15.89 32.31
CA ASP A 38 -11.28 -17.12 31.61
C ASP A 38 -10.77 -18.21 32.56
N ASN A 39 -10.16 -17.82 33.68
CA ASN A 39 -9.61 -18.76 34.64
C ASN A 39 -10.68 -19.31 35.59
N VAL A 40 -11.06 -20.58 35.40
CA VAL A 40 -12.09 -21.25 36.21
C VAL A 40 -11.82 -21.15 37.72
N HIS A 41 -10.56 -21.27 38.16
CA HIS A 41 -10.24 -21.21 39.59
C HIS A 41 -10.27 -19.78 40.13
N ALA A 42 -9.48 -18.89 39.52
CA ALA A 42 -9.26 -17.55 40.04
C ALA A 42 -10.43 -16.60 39.78
N ASP A 43 -11.09 -16.70 38.64
CA ASP A 43 -12.20 -15.81 38.25
C ASP A 43 -13.55 -16.37 38.63
N ILE A 44 -13.77 -17.68 38.46
CA ILE A 44 -15.12 -18.25 38.63
C ILE A 44 -15.31 -18.78 40.05
N LEU A 45 -14.51 -19.77 40.47
CA LEU A 45 -14.71 -20.43 41.77
C LEU A 45 -14.49 -19.45 42.94
N ASN A 46 -13.45 -18.63 42.90
CA ASN A 46 -13.17 -17.70 43.99
C ASN A 46 -14.15 -16.53 44.08
N ALA A 47 -14.66 -16.02 42.96
CA ALA A 47 -15.72 -15.01 42.98
C ALA A 47 -17.04 -15.60 43.51
N LYS A 48 -17.41 -16.82 43.09
CA LYS A 48 -18.61 -17.52 43.60
C LYS A 48 -18.58 -17.74 45.11
N LYS A 49 -17.41 -18.02 45.71
CA LYS A 49 -17.27 -18.15 47.17
C LYS A 49 -17.69 -16.88 47.94
N LEU A 50 -17.65 -15.73 47.28
CA LEU A 50 -18.07 -14.44 47.84
C LEU A 50 -19.51 -14.07 47.45
N GLY A 51 -20.24 -14.96 46.78
CA GLY A 51 -21.62 -14.71 46.31
C GLY A 51 -21.72 -13.87 45.04
N ILE A 52 -20.60 -13.57 44.38
CA ILE A 52 -20.58 -12.77 43.14
C ILE A 52 -21.11 -13.61 41.98
N ASN A 53 -21.96 -13.03 41.14
CA ASN A 53 -22.41 -13.69 39.91
C ASN A 53 -21.24 -13.80 38.92
N THR A 54 -21.11 -14.94 38.25
CA THR A 54 -19.95 -15.18 37.38
C THR A 54 -20.35 -15.71 36.02
N LEU A 55 -19.68 -15.24 34.98
CA LEU A 55 -19.73 -15.79 33.62
C LEU A 55 -18.32 -16.29 33.23
N HIS A 56 -18.22 -17.58 32.88
CA HIS A 56 -16.96 -18.14 32.40
C HIS A 56 -16.73 -17.73 30.95
N ALA A 57 -15.60 -17.07 30.70
CA ALA A 57 -15.17 -16.66 29.37
C ALA A 57 -14.49 -17.83 28.63
N ASP A 58 -15.25 -18.87 28.31
CA ASP A 58 -14.76 -20.04 27.55
C ASP A 58 -14.36 -19.70 26.11
N TRP A 59 -14.88 -18.59 25.57
CA TRP A 59 -14.44 -17.99 24.31
C TRP A 59 -13.04 -17.38 24.38
N SER A 60 -12.51 -17.16 25.60
CA SER A 60 -11.18 -16.62 25.82
C SER A 60 -10.13 -17.72 25.81
N GLU A 61 -9.77 -18.20 24.62
CA GLU A 61 -8.61 -19.09 24.47
C GLU A 61 -7.30 -18.31 24.60
N TYR A 62 -6.94 -17.94 25.83
CA TYR A 62 -5.59 -17.45 26.11
C TYR A 62 -4.68 -18.62 26.42
N ASN A 63 -3.89 -19.04 25.43
CA ASN A 63 -2.82 -19.98 25.69
C ASN A 63 -1.77 -19.24 26.54
N HIS A 64 -1.53 -19.68 27.78
CA HIS A 64 -0.57 -19.08 28.73
C HIS A 64 0.90 -19.23 28.28
N GLY A 65 1.17 -19.07 26.98
CA GLY A 65 2.50 -19.10 26.40
C GLY A 65 3.40 -18.09 27.08
N ILE A 66 4.70 -18.39 27.07
CA ILE A 66 5.74 -17.52 27.62
C ILE A 66 5.68 -16.19 26.88
N SER A 67 5.18 -15.15 27.54
CA SER A 67 5.19 -13.79 27.01
C SER A 67 6.60 -13.26 27.03
N ASN A 68 7.34 -13.41 25.94
CA ASN A 68 8.69 -12.85 25.77
C ASN A 68 8.68 -11.32 25.56
N HIS A 69 7.70 -10.59 26.11
CA HIS A 69 7.57 -9.14 25.92
C HIS A 69 8.80 -8.35 26.38
N TRP A 70 9.59 -8.86 27.34
CA TRP A 70 10.87 -8.26 27.72
C TRP A 70 11.96 -8.37 26.64
N LYS A 71 11.79 -9.24 25.64
CA LYS A 71 12.66 -9.32 24.45
C LYS A 71 12.17 -8.43 23.31
N ALA A 72 10.93 -7.95 23.39
CA ALA A 72 10.32 -7.14 22.36
C ALA A 72 10.97 -5.76 22.33
N LYS A 73 11.57 -5.40 21.19
CA LYS A 73 12.07 -4.03 20.98
C LYS A 73 10.92 -3.04 20.74
N ASP A 74 9.80 -3.53 20.22
CA ASP A 74 8.61 -2.77 19.91
C ASP A 74 7.37 -3.47 20.49
N ILE A 75 7.08 -3.15 21.75
CA ILE A 75 6.00 -3.80 22.51
C ILE A 75 4.64 -3.51 21.87
N ILE A 76 4.41 -2.30 21.36
CA ILE A 76 3.09 -1.91 20.83
C ILE A 76 2.80 -2.67 19.54
N GLY A 77 3.73 -2.65 18.58
CA GLY A 77 3.56 -3.39 17.32
C GLY A 77 3.37 -4.88 17.56
N GLU A 78 4.23 -5.49 18.39
CA GLU A 78 4.12 -6.91 18.72
C GLU A 78 2.80 -7.26 19.43
N SER A 79 2.34 -6.44 20.36
CA SER A 79 1.08 -6.65 21.08
C SER A 79 -0.11 -6.61 20.12
N ILE A 80 -0.16 -5.64 19.20
CA ILE A 80 -1.21 -5.55 18.20
C ILE A 80 -1.19 -6.78 17.29
N CYS A 81 -0.02 -7.16 16.74
CA CYS A 81 0.11 -8.33 15.89
C CYS A 81 -0.28 -9.64 16.60
N LYS A 82 0.11 -9.81 17.87
CA LYS A 82 -0.29 -10.99 18.67
C LYS A 82 -1.80 -11.03 18.93
N THR A 83 -2.42 -9.89 19.19
CA THR A 83 -3.88 -9.81 19.36
C THR A 83 -4.61 -10.31 18.12
N LEU A 84 -4.10 -10.04 16.91
CA LEU A 84 -4.71 -10.51 15.65
C LEU A 84 -4.70 -12.03 15.47
N LEU A 85 -3.91 -12.77 16.26
CA LEU A 85 -3.89 -14.23 16.29
C LEU A 85 -4.95 -14.83 17.22
N LEU A 86 -5.57 -14.02 18.08
CA LEU A 86 -6.59 -14.46 19.01
C LEU A 86 -7.89 -14.82 18.27
N LYS A 87 -8.53 -15.92 18.67
CA LYS A 87 -9.79 -16.39 18.04
C LYS A 87 -10.90 -15.36 18.13
N GLN A 88 -10.92 -14.56 19.19
CA GLN A 88 -11.89 -13.50 19.47
C GLN A 88 -11.89 -12.43 18.39
N VAL A 89 -10.78 -12.24 17.67
CA VAL A 89 -10.70 -11.30 16.56
C VAL A 89 -11.60 -11.68 15.39
N SER A 90 -11.97 -12.96 15.26
CA SER A 90 -12.89 -13.43 14.22
C SER A 90 -14.28 -12.79 14.30
N ALA A 91 -14.68 -12.26 15.46
CA ALA A 91 -15.94 -11.51 15.60
C ALA A 91 -15.91 -10.14 14.91
N PHE A 92 -14.73 -9.63 14.55
CA PHE A 92 -14.55 -8.28 14.00
C PHE A 92 -14.25 -8.28 12.49
N HIS A 93 -14.24 -9.45 11.85
CA HIS A 93 -14.10 -9.55 10.40
C HIS A 93 -15.10 -10.57 9.84
N GLN A 94 -15.37 -10.48 8.55
CA GLN A 94 -16.29 -11.39 7.87
C GLN A 94 -15.61 -12.74 7.63
N ASN A 95 -16.43 -13.78 7.43
CA ASN A 95 -15.95 -15.10 6.98
C ASN A 95 -15.70 -15.08 5.46
N ASP A 96 -14.80 -14.20 5.04
CA ASP A 96 -14.33 -14.03 3.67
C ASP A 96 -12.79 -13.94 3.71
N PRO A 97 -12.06 -14.82 3.00
CA PRO A 97 -10.59 -14.79 2.99
C PRO A 97 -9.97 -13.43 2.62
N LEU A 98 -10.58 -12.68 1.69
CA LEU A 98 -10.05 -11.36 1.30
C LEU A 98 -10.27 -10.33 2.41
N ASN A 99 -11.45 -10.35 3.04
CA ASN A 99 -11.75 -9.51 4.19
C ASN A 99 -10.84 -9.83 5.38
N GLU A 100 -10.62 -11.11 5.68
CA GLU A 100 -9.70 -11.52 6.75
C GLU A 100 -8.26 -11.08 6.47
N ILE A 101 -7.78 -11.20 5.22
CA ILE A 101 -6.47 -10.67 4.80
C ILE A 101 -6.45 -9.15 5.00
N GLY A 102 -7.51 -8.44 4.58
CA GLY A 102 -7.67 -7.01 4.81
C GLY A 102 -7.51 -6.64 6.28
N PHE A 103 -8.19 -7.37 7.16
CA PHE A 103 -8.20 -7.12 8.60
C PHE A 103 -6.85 -7.45 9.27
N LYS A 104 -6.34 -8.67 9.06
CA LYS A 104 -5.18 -9.20 9.79
C LYS A 104 -3.83 -8.84 9.19
N VAL A 105 -3.80 -8.48 7.90
CA VAL A 105 -2.55 -8.20 7.17
C VAL A 105 -2.42 -6.72 6.82
N PHE A 106 -3.40 -6.18 6.10
CA PHE A 106 -3.30 -4.79 5.60
C PHE A 106 -3.76 -3.74 6.63
N GLY A 107 -4.70 -4.09 7.51
CA GLY A 107 -5.13 -3.26 8.63
C GLY A 107 -3.95 -2.78 9.49
N PRO A 108 -3.18 -3.69 10.13
CA PRO A 108 -2.03 -3.28 10.94
C PRO A 108 -0.96 -2.54 10.10
N LEU A 109 -0.70 -3.00 8.88
CA LEU A 109 0.25 -2.35 7.97
C LEU A 109 -0.10 -0.87 7.73
N LEU A 110 -1.36 -0.59 7.40
CA LEU A 110 -1.83 0.78 7.17
C LEU A 110 -1.95 1.58 8.47
N LEU A 111 -2.24 0.95 9.61
CA LEU A 111 -2.17 1.64 10.90
C LEU A 111 -0.76 2.18 11.15
N GLY A 112 0.26 1.33 10.95
CA GLY A 112 1.65 1.75 11.09
C GLY A 112 2.02 2.87 10.11
N TYR A 113 1.65 2.71 8.84
CA TYR A 113 1.98 3.68 7.81
C TYR A 113 1.29 5.03 8.02
N VAL A 114 -0.03 5.04 8.25
CA VAL A 114 -0.80 6.28 8.40
C VAL A 114 -0.45 6.99 9.71
N SER A 115 -0.13 6.23 10.77
CA SER A 115 0.39 6.81 12.01
C SER A 115 1.78 7.45 11.82
N TRP A 116 2.66 6.80 11.07
CA TRP A 116 3.95 7.38 10.67
C TRP A 116 3.74 8.64 9.83
N LEU A 117 2.86 8.60 8.82
CA LEU A 117 2.50 9.74 7.99
C LEU A 117 2.02 10.91 8.85
N ALA A 118 1.02 10.71 9.71
CA ALA A 118 0.50 11.75 10.59
C ALA A 118 1.60 12.39 11.44
N ASN A 119 2.54 11.59 11.95
CA ASN A 119 3.70 12.10 12.68
C ASN A 119 4.66 12.90 11.78
N GLN A 120 4.92 12.45 10.54
CA GLN A 120 5.75 13.19 9.59
C GLN A 120 5.13 14.54 9.20
N LEU A 121 3.80 14.60 9.01
CA LEU A 121 3.11 15.85 8.70
C LEU A 121 3.34 16.91 9.79
N LYS A 122 3.34 16.49 11.07
CA LYS A 122 3.69 17.35 12.21
C LYS A 122 5.16 17.79 12.20
N ILE A 123 6.08 16.83 12.08
CA ILE A 123 7.52 17.09 12.11
C ILE A 123 7.93 18.09 11.02
N HIS A 124 7.38 17.92 9.82
CA HIS A 124 7.68 18.75 8.67
C HIS A 124 6.80 20.01 8.57
N LYS A 125 5.90 20.24 9.55
CA LYS A 125 4.99 21.39 9.61
C LYS A 125 4.22 21.59 8.31
N ILE A 126 3.66 20.48 7.80
CA ILE A 126 2.90 20.46 6.56
C ILE A 126 1.61 21.27 6.74
N ASP A 127 1.33 22.14 5.77
CA ASP A 127 0.11 22.95 5.73
C ASP A 127 -0.87 22.43 4.66
N LYS A 128 -0.37 21.74 3.63
CA LYS A 128 -1.15 21.10 2.56
C LYS A 128 -0.72 19.66 2.32
N ALA A 129 -1.66 18.72 2.39
CA ALA A 129 -1.46 17.32 2.06
C ALA A 129 -2.22 16.93 0.79
N LEU A 130 -1.49 16.58 -0.27
CA LEU A 130 -2.03 16.13 -1.55
C LEU A 130 -1.90 14.62 -1.66
N PHE A 131 -3.03 13.92 -1.64
CA PHE A 131 -3.10 12.47 -1.80
C PHE A 131 -3.26 12.16 -3.27
N LEU A 132 -2.28 11.46 -3.86
CA LEU A 132 -2.23 11.24 -5.30
C LEU A 132 -3.24 10.14 -5.71
N ALA A 133 -3.97 10.39 -6.78
CA ALA A 133 -5.02 9.49 -7.21
C ALA A 133 -4.50 8.09 -7.59
N ARG A 134 -5.43 7.12 -7.59
CA ARG A 134 -5.26 5.67 -7.82
C ARG A 134 -4.81 4.91 -6.58
N ASP A 135 -3.63 5.20 -6.05
CA ASP A 135 -3.02 4.36 -5.01
C ASP A 135 -3.15 4.96 -3.59
N ALA A 136 -3.48 6.25 -3.46
CA ALA A 136 -3.66 6.91 -2.15
C ALA A 136 -5.11 7.14 -1.72
N HIS A 137 -6.12 6.65 -2.45
CA HIS A 137 -7.53 6.93 -2.11
C HIS A 137 -7.95 6.34 -0.75
N LEU A 138 -7.58 5.09 -0.50
CA LEU A 138 -7.87 4.45 0.78
C LEU A 138 -7.13 5.14 1.93
N ILE A 139 -5.87 5.52 1.69
CA ILE A 139 -5.05 6.26 2.65
C ILE A 139 -5.69 7.62 2.96
N TYR A 140 -6.19 8.34 1.94
CA TYR A 140 -6.92 9.60 2.08
C TYR A 140 -8.17 9.44 2.97
N LYS A 141 -8.97 8.39 2.73
CA LYS A 141 -10.15 8.09 3.56
C LYS A 141 -9.78 7.80 5.02
N ILE A 142 -8.81 6.91 5.24
CA ILE A 142 -8.36 6.53 6.58
C ILE A 142 -7.78 7.73 7.31
N TYR A 143 -6.90 8.50 6.66
CA TYR A 143 -6.31 9.68 7.27
C TYR A 143 -7.38 10.69 7.67
N ASN A 144 -8.32 11.02 6.78
CA ASN A 144 -9.37 11.99 7.09
C ASN A 144 -10.29 11.55 8.23
N GLU A 145 -10.65 10.26 8.29
CA GLU A 145 -11.57 9.73 9.30
C GLU A 145 -10.91 9.60 10.69
N TYR A 146 -9.64 9.15 10.74
CA TYR A 146 -9.04 8.72 12.01
C TYR A 146 -7.85 9.57 12.49
N PHE A 147 -7.22 10.35 11.61
CA PHE A 147 -5.94 11.05 11.90
C PHE A 147 -5.92 12.53 11.51
N SER A 148 -7.00 13.06 10.93
CA SER A 148 -7.00 14.43 10.41
C SER A 148 -6.84 15.45 11.52
N GLU A 149 -6.11 16.52 11.20
CA GLU A 149 -5.92 17.66 12.07
C GLU A 149 -6.30 18.93 11.33
N GLU A 150 -6.99 19.85 12.00
CA GLU A 150 -7.58 21.04 11.38
C GLU A 150 -6.56 21.92 10.65
N HIS A 151 -5.30 21.91 11.09
CA HIS A 151 -4.24 22.74 10.53
C HIS A 151 -3.65 22.21 9.20
N VAL A 152 -3.95 20.95 8.83
CA VAL A 152 -3.45 20.34 7.59
C VAL A 152 -4.57 20.27 6.57
N LYS A 153 -4.50 21.09 5.51
CA LYS A 153 -5.49 21.02 4.44
C LYS A 153 -5.25 19.79 3.56
N CYS A 154 -6.17 18.84 3.59
CA CYS A 154 -6.10 17.64 2.76
C CYS A 154 -6.87 17.83 1.45
N GLU A 155 -6.30 17.32 0.35
CA GLU A 155 -6.94 17.28 -0.97
C GLU A 155 -6.53 16.01 -1.72
N TYR A 156 -7.48 15.43 -2.46
CA TYR A 156 -7.22 14.30 -3.35
C TYR A 156 -6.94 14.82 -4.77
N LEU A 157 -5.71 14.62 -5.24
CA LEU A 157 -5.21 15.18 -6.50
C LEU A 157 -5.26 14.13 -7.61
N TYR A 158 -6.03 14.41 -8.67
CA TYR A 158 -6.11 13.55 -9.84
C TYR A 158 -4.90 13.74 -10.75
N ILE A 159 -3.95 12.83 -10.59
CA ILE A 159 -2.72 12.77 -11.36
C ILE A 159 -2.38 11.30 -11.62
N SER A 160 -1.82 11.01 -12.78
CA SER A 160 -1.20 9.72 -13.09
C SER A 160 0.24 9.94 -13.52
N ARG A 161 1.02 8.86 -13.65
CA ARG A 161 2.34 8.94 -14.29
C ARG A 161 2.23 9.60 -15.67
N ALA A 162 1.35 9.10 -16.53
CA ALA A 162 1.19 9.61 -17.90
C ALA A 162 0.78 11.10 -17.92
N SER A 163 -0.22 11.50 -17.13
CA SER A 163 -0.69 12.88 -17.09
C SER A 163 0.34 13.83 -16.46
N ALA A 164 1.10 13.36 -15.47
CA ALA A 164 2.20 14.12 -14.90
C ALA A 164 3.28 14.37 -15.96
N TYR A 165 3.76 13.32 -16.65
CA TYR A 165 4.83 13.45 -17.64
C TYR A 165 4.46 14.38 -18.80
N MET A 166 3.20 14.33 -19.25
CA MET A 166 2.66 15.24 -20.26
C MET A 166 2.84 16.72 -19.89
N VAL A 167 2.80 17.07 -18.60
CA VAL A 167 2.88 18.47 -18.14
C VAL A 167 4.26 18.83 -17.58
N GLY A 168 4.82 18.00 -16.70
CA GLY A 168 5.98 18.34 -15.89
C GLY A 168 7.34 17.95 -16.46
N MET A 169 7.40 17.32 -17.64
CA MET A 169 8.69 16.95 -18.23
C MET A 169 9.33 18.14 -18.96
N THR A 170 10.38 18.70 -18.37
CA THR A 170 11.12 19.89 -18.86
C THR A 170 12.52 19.55 -19.39
N ASP A 171 13.00 18.34 -19.11
CA ASP A 171 14.31 17.82 -19.47
C ASP A 171 14.18 16.42 -20.09
N TRP A 172 15.29 15.86 -20.56
CA TRP A 172 15.31 14.54 -21.20
C TRP A 172 16.27 13.52 -20.54
N PRO A 173 16.05 13.18 -19.27
CA PRO A 173 16.88 12.24 -18.52
C PRO A 173 16.49 10.80 -18.85
N MET A 174 16.99 10.23 -19.94
CA MET A 174 16.55 8.92 -20.44
C MET A 174 16.58 7.80 -19.39
N HIS A 175 17.61 7.75 -18.53
CA HIS A 175 17.70 6.79 -17.44
C HIS A 175 16.51 6.86 -16.46
N ARG A 176 15.90 8.03 -16.26
CA ARG A 176 14.72 8.21 -15.40
C ARG A 176 13.42 7.87 -16.11
N ILE A 177 13.30 8.15 -17.40
CA ILE A 177 12.03 8.01 -18.15
C ILE A 177 11.91 6.71 -18.95
N TRP A 178 12.99 5.94 -19.08
CA TRP A 178 13.02 4.71 -19.89
C TRP A 178 11.91 3.71 -19.53
N HIS A 179 11.56 3.63 -18.24
CA HIS A 179 10.49 2.75 -17.75
C HIS A 179 9.09 3.06 -18.35
N LEU A 180 8.88 4.24 -18.93
CA LEU A 180 7.63 4.57 -19.64
C LEU A 180 7.53 3.81 -20.96
N PHE A 181 8.67 3.67 -21.65
CA PHE A 181 8.77 3.11 -22.99
C PHE A 181 9.11 1.61 -22.97
N GLY A 182 9.84 1.15 -21.95
CA GLY A 182 10.13 -0.26 -21.70
C GLY A 182 9.09 -0.99 -20.82
N GLY A 183 9.42 -2.20 -20.37
CA GLY A 183 8.61 -3.02 -19.47
C GLY A 183 8.57 -4.51 -19.85
N LYS A 184 7.91 -5.35 -19.04
CA LYS A 184 7.71 -6.77 -19.38
C LYS A 184 6.62 -6.94 -20.45
N ASN A 185 5.66 -6.02 -20.50
CA ASN A 185 4.63 -5.98 -21.53
C ASN A 185 5.20 -5.38 -22.82
N LYS A 186 5.19 -6.19 -23.89
CA LYS A 186 5.62 -5.74 -25.21
C LYS A 186 4.53 -4.87 -25.85
N LYS A 187 4.92 -3.68 -26.32
CA LYS A 187 4.03 -2.68 -26.93
C LYS A 187 4.44 -2.47 -28.39
N SER A 188 3.49 -2.15 -29.26
CA SER A 188 3.83 -1.69 -30.61
C SER A 188 4.50 -0.31 -30.57
N ILE A 189 5.26 0.04 -31.61
CA ILE A 189 5.87 1.37 -31.74
C ILE A 189 4.81 2.47 -31.62
N LYS A 190 3.63 2.26 -32.19
CA LYS A 190 2.46 3.14 -32.08
C LYS A 190 2.04 3.38 -30.64
N LYS A 191 1.92 2.31 -29.83
CA LYS A 191 1.62 2.45 -28.40
C LYS A 191 2.75 3.16 -27.65
N ILE A 192 4.01 2.91 -28.00
CA ILE A 192 5.18 3.56 -27.40
C ILE A 192 5.18 5.08 -27.67
N LEU A 193 4.96 5.48 -28.92
CA LEU A 193 4.90 6.89 -29.31
C LEU A 193 3.67 7.60 -28.74
N ALA A 194 2.53 6.91 -28.64
CA ALA A 194 1.33 7.45 -28.01
C ALA A 194 1.55 7.79 -26.52
N ILE A 195 2.39 7.03 -25.78
CA ILE A 195 2.77 7.36 -24.39
C ILE A 195 3.52 8.69 -24.31
N ALA A 196 4.34 8.99 -25.32
CA ALA A 196 5.00 10.28 -25.48
C ALA A 196 4.08 11.38 -26.07
N GLY A 197 2.83 11.05 -26.34
CA GLY A 197 1.87 11.95 -26.99
C GLY A 197 2.15 12.17 -28.48
N LEU A 198 2.94 11.34 -29.15
CA LEU A 198 3.19 11.47 -30.59
C LEU A 198 2.26 10.57 -31.40
N ASP A 199 1.83 11.06 -32.56
CA ASP A 199 1.15 10.23 -33.56
C ASP A 199 2.22 9.51 -34.40
N ALA A 200 2.22 8.18 -34.35
CA ALA A 200 3.21 7.38 -35.06
C ALA A 200 3.13 7.54 -36.58
N SER A 201 1.96 7.87 -37.13
CA SER A 201 1.77 8.08 -38.57
C SER A 201 2.51 9.31 -39.09
N GLU A 202 2.83 10.28 -38.22
CA GLU A 202 3.64 11.47 -38.55
C GLU A 202 5.15 11.16 -38.56
N HIS A 203 5.56 10.00 -38.04
CA HIS A 203 6.96 9.64 -37.79
C HIS A 203 7.41 8.35 -38.51
N ILE A 204 6.69 7.90 -39.54
CA ILE A 204 7.01 6.66 -40.29
C ILE A 204 8.45 6.66 -40.82
N SER A 205 8.94 7.79 -41.31
CA SER A 205 10.33 7.90 -41.78
C SER A 205 11.34 7.67 -40.65
N ASP A 206 11.09 8.21 -39.45
CA ASP A 206 11.95 8.02 -38.28
C ASP A 206 11.94 6.56 -37.81
N ILE A 207 10.76 5.93 -37.83
CA ILE A 207 10.56 4.52 -37.49
C ILE A 207 11.38 3.61 -38.42
N HIS A 208 11.32 3.85 -39.73
CA HIS A 208 12.11 3.10 -40.71
C HIS A 208 13.62 3.32 -40.52
N GLN A 209 14.04 4.55 -40.24
CA GLN A 209 15.47 4.88 -40.09
C GLN A 209 16.14 4.20 -38.91
N VAL A 210 15.42 3.94 -37.82
CA VAL A 210 15.95 3.16 -36.68
C VAL A 210 15.88 1.65 -36.89
N GLY A 211 15.33 1.20 -38.02
CA GLY A 211 15.28 -0.20 -38.42
C GLY A 211 14.04 -0.97 -37.94
N PHE A 212 12.91 -0.29 -37.74
CA PHE A 212 11.59 -0.92 -37.57
C PHE A 212 10.80 -0.88 -38.89
N PRO A 213 10.00 -1.92 -39.19
CA PRO A 213 9.29 -2.01 -40.47
C PRO A 213 8.05 -1.10 -40.58
N ASP A 214 7.36 -0.86 -39.46
CA ASP A 214 6.15 -0.03 -39.38
C ASP A 214 5.83 0.32 -37.91
N GLU A 215 4.78 1.13 -37.70
CA GLU A 215 4.32 1.56 -36.39
C GLU A 215 3.59 0.49 -35.58
N GLU A 216 3.04 -0.55 -36.20
CA GLU A 216 2.36 -1.64 -35.51
C GLU A 216 3.34 -2.71 -35.00
N TYR A 217 4.60 -2.67 -35.46
CA TYR A 217 5.65 -3.57 -35.04
C TYR A 217 5.85 -3.57 -33.52
N ILE A 218 5.96 -4.77 -32.95
CA ILE A 218 6.22 -5.00 -31.53
C ILE A 218 7.69 -5.41 -31.35
N PRO A 219 8.55 -4.56 -30.76
CA PRO A 219 9.97 -4.86 -30.56
C PRO A 219 10.21 -6.19 -29.84
N VAL A 220 11.19 -6.95 -30.32
CA VAL A 220 11.61 -8.19 -29.67
C VAL A 220 12.77 -7.96 -28.71
N SER A 221 13.08 -8.98 -27.90
CA SER A 221 14.19 -8.90 -26.93
C SER A 221 15.49 -8.64 -27.68
N GLY A 222 16.25 -7.65 -27.23
CA GLY A 222 17.49 -7.20 -27.88
C GLY A 222 17.32 -5.96 -28.76
N GLU A 223 16.10 -5.54 -29.09
CA GLU A 223 15.82 -4.34 -29.90
C GLU A 223 15.54 -3.08 -29.06
N GLU A 224 15.76 -3.14 -27.75
CA GLU A 224 15.53 -2.03 -26.83
C GLU A 224 16.34 -0.80 -27.21
N HIS A 225 17.55 -1.00 -27.75
CA HIS A 225 18.42 0.07 -28.24
C HIS A 225 17.82 0.83 -29.42
N LYS A 226 17.08 0.16 -30.33
CA LYS A 226 16.41 0.82 -31.46
C LYS A 226 15.25 1.71 -30.97
N VAL A 227 14.46 1.20 -30.02
CA VAL A 227 13.41 2.00 -29.35
C VAL A 227 14.04 3.21 -28.66
N HIS A 228 15.15 3.01 -27.95
CA HIS A 228 15.89 4.08 -27.30
C HIS A 228 16.40 5.13 -28.30
N TRP A 229 16.89 4.73 -29.48
CA TRP A 229 17.28 5.67 -30.53
C TRP A 229 16.09 6.42 -31.12
N LEU A 230 14.98 5.76 -31.38
CA LEU A 230 13.76 6.42 -31.88
C LEU A 230 13.27 7.49 -30.91
N ILE A 231 13.14 7.12 -29.64
CA ILE A 231 12.65 8.02 -28.60
C ILE A 231 13.61 9.19 -28.38
N ASN A 232 14.93 8.97 -28.39
CA ASN A 232 15.89 10.07 -28.38
C ASN A 232 15.80 10.93 -29.64
N LYS A 233 15.63 10.36 -30.83
CA LYS A 233 15.49 11.18 -32.04
C LYS A 233 14.27 12.08 -31.98
N LEU A 234 13.17 11.59 -31.41
CA LEU A 234 11.90 12.28 -31.33
C LEU A 234 11.76 13.20 -30.10
N PHE A 235 12.73 13.22 -29.19
CA PHE A 235 12.63 14.01 -27.95
C PHE A 235 12.24 15.49 -28.16
N PRO A 236 12.74 16.20 -29.19
CA PRO A 236 12.42 17.62 -29.35
C PRO A 236 10.93 17.84 -29.58
N TYR A 237 10.26 16.96 -30.35
CA TYR A 237 8.83 17.02 -30.59
C TYR A 237 8.03 16.75 -29.31
N ILE A 238 8.49 15.80 -28.50
CA ILE A 238 7.88 15.44 -27.23
C ILE A 238 7.96 16.64 -26.25
N LEU A 239 9.14 17.26 -26.13
CA LEU A 239 9.32 18.44 -25.26
C LEU A 239 8.50 19.65 -25.74
N LEU A 240 8.39 19.86 -27.05
CA LEU A 240 7.56 20.93 -27.61
C LEU A 240 6.09 20.72 -27.24
N LYS A 241 5.56 19.50 -27.44
CA LYS A 241 4.19 19.15 -27.08
C LYS A 241 3.93 19.28 -25.58
N ASN A 242 4.87 18.84 -24.74
CA ASN A 242 4.75 18.98 -23.30
C ASN A 242 4.82 20.45 -22.84
N THR A 243 5.52 21.31 -23.56
CA THR A 243 5.51 22.76 -23.30
C THR A 243 4.12 23.34 -23.55
N GLN A 244 3.49 23.01 -24.67
CA GLN A 244 2.10 23.41 -24.98
C GLN A 244 1.13 22.89 -23.92
N HIS A 245 1.25 21.62 -23.51
CA HIS A 245 0.44 21.06 -22.43
C HIS A 245 0.67 21.77 -21.09
N ARG A 246 1.90 22.17 -20.78
CA ARG A 246 2.22 22.91 -19.56
C ARG A 246 1.57 24.28 -19.54
N GLU A 247 1.59 25.01 -20.65
CA GLU A 247 0.93 26.32 -20.77
C GLU A 247 -0.57 26.23 -20.51
N VAL A 248 -1.20 25.13 -20.90
CA VAL A 248 -2.66 24.96 -20.75
C VAL A 248 -3.05 24.34 -19.41
N TYR A 249 -2.27 23.39 -18.89
CA TYR A 249 -2.70 22.52 -17.79
C TYR A 249 -1.92 22.67 -16.48
N ALA A 250 -0.79 23.39 -16.46
CA ALA A 250 -0.01 23.55 -15.23
C ALA A 250 -0.80 24.24 -14.10
N ASP A 251 -1.78 25.08 -14.43
CA ASP A 251 -2.59 25.78 -13.43
C ASP A 251 -3.38 24.81 -12.55
N TYR A 252 -3.72 23.60 -13.03
CA TYR A 252 -4.32 22.56 -12.19
C TYR A 252 -3.45 22.24 -10.96
N PHE A 253 -2.14 22.10 -11.16
CA PHE A 253 -1.18 21.81 -10.09
C PHE A 253 -0.86 23.05 -9.25
N LYS A 254 -0.78 24.24 -9.87
CA LYS A 254 -0.54 25.49 -9.15
C LYS A 254 -1.68 25.82 -8.19
N THR A 255 -2.94 25.70 -8.62
CA THR A 255 -4.11 25.94 -7.77
C THR A 255 -4.13 24.99 -6.57
N ALA A 256 -3.76 23.73 -6.75
CA ALA A 256 -3.68 22.77 -5.64
C ALA A 256 -2.65 23.18 -4.56
N CYS A 257 -1.66 23.99 -4.92
CA CYS A 257 -0.56 24.45 -4.05
C CYS A 257 -0.68 25.92 -3.63
N GLU A 258 -1.72 26.62 -4.06
CA GLU A 258 -1.83 28.07 -3.90
C GLU A 258 -2.01 28.46 -2.42
N GLY A 259 -1.23 29.44 -1.94
CA GLY A 259 -1.28 29.89 -0.53
C GLY A 259 -0.57 28.98 0.48
N TYR A 260 -0.02 27.84 0.07
CA TYR A 260 0.66 26.87 0.95
C TYR A 260 2.16 26.81 0.69
N LYS A 261 2.98 26.60 1.73
CA LYS A 261 4.45 26.55 1.61
C LYS A 261 4.99 25.14 1.79
N ASN A 262 4.49 24.39 2.79
CA ASN A 262 5.01 23.08 3.15
C ASN A 262 4.05 21.99 2.68
N ILE A 263 4.32 21.45 1.49
CA ILE A 263 3.39 20.59 0.78
C ILE A 263 3.83 19.13 0.94
N ALA A 264 2.91 18.29 1.38
CA ALA A 264 3.07 16.85 1.36
C ALA A 264 2.46 16.25 0.09
N LEU A 265 3.20 15.36 -0.58
CA LEU A 265 2.65 14.44 -1.57
C LEU A 265 2.59 13.04 -0.94
N ILE A 266 1.40 12.44 -0.96
CA ILE A 266 1.15 11.13 -0.36
C ILE A 266 0.79 10.13 -1.46
N ASP A 267 1.54 9.04 -1.51
CA ASP A 267 1.40 7.93 -2.44
C ASP A 267 1.94 6.65 -1.76
N VAL A 268 1.83 5.50 -2.39
CA VAL A 268 2.37 4.23 -1.87
C VAL A 268 3.88 4.13 -2.12
N GLY A 269 4.33 4.45 -3.33
CA GLY A 269 5.73 4.29 -3.74
C GLY A 269 5.90 4.28 -5.27
N TRP A 270 7.06 3.95 -5.83
CA TRP A 270 8.31 3.54 -5.17
C TRP A 270 9.51 4.38 -5.59
N MET A 271 9.47 4.97 -6.79
CA MET A 271 10.59 5.73 -7.39
C MET A 271 10.41 7.25 -7.31
N GLY A 272 9.27 7.76 -6.86
CA GLY A 272 9.03 9.22 -6.74
C GLY A 272 8.94 9.98 -8.08
N ASN A 273 8.72 9.28 -9.19
CA ASN A 273 8.64 9.88 -10.52
C ASN A 273 7.53 10.93 -10.64
N ILE A 274 6.33 10.64 -10.11
CA ILE A 274 5.20 11.57 -10.16
C ILE A 274 5.54 12.85 -9.39
N GLN A 275 6.11 12.74 -8.18
CA GLN A 275 6.53 13.90 -7.39
C GLN A 275 7.58 14.74 -8.10
N SER A 276 8.59 14.11 -8.70
CA SER A 276 9.66 14.78 -9.48
C SER A 276 9.07 15.63 -10.60
N VAL A 277 8.11 15.07 -11.34
CA VAL A 277 7.47 15.72 -12.47
C VAL A 277 6.43 16.76 -12.03
N PHE A 278 5.66 16.48 -10.98
CA PHE A 278 4.76 17.43 -10.34
C PHE A 278 5.51 18.70 -9.89
N ALA A 279 6.63 18.55 -9.20
CA ALA A 279 7.44 19.68 -8.75
C ALA A 279 7.87 20.58 -9.93
N ARG A 280 8.31 19.98 -11.03
CA ARG A 280 8.66 20.72 -12.26
C ARG A 280 7.46 21.42 -12.91
N SER A 281 6.27 20.84 -12.81
CA SER A 281 5.05 21.43 -13.38
C SER A 281 4.67 22.79 -12.75
N LEU A 282 5.13 23.06 -11.52
CA LEU A 282 4.91 24.33 -10.83
C LEU A 282 5.77 25.48 -11.41
N GLY A 283 6.77 25.18 -12.24
CA GLY A 283 7.65 26.19 -12.84
C GLY A 283 8.34 27.05 -11.78
N ALA A 284 8.30 28.38 -11.95
CA ALA A 284 8.94 29.33 -11.03
C ALA A 284 8.40 29.25 -9.59
N GLN A 285 7.12 28.90 -9.40
CA GLN A 285 6.52 28.81 -8.07
C GLN A 285 7.16 27.71 -7.21
N TRP A 286 7.79 26.70 -7.82
CA TRP A 286 8.46 25.64 -7.08
C TRP A 286 9.53 26.17 -6.11
N ALA A 287 10.23 27.27 -6.46
CA ALA A 287 11.27 27.86 -5.62
C ALA A 287 10.75 28.37 -4.26
N GLU A 288 9.44 28.60 -4.14
CA GLU A 288 8.80 29.09 -2.92
C GLU A 288 8.21 27.96 -2.06
N LYS A 289 8.25 26.72 -2.54
CA LYS A 289 7.60 25.56 -1.91
C LYS A 289 8.63 24.60 -1.31
N GLN A 290 8.21 23.89 -0.27
CA GLN A 290 8.93 22.78 0.34
C GLN A 290 8.12 21.51 0.13
N ILE A 291 8.44 20.74 -0.90
CA ILE A 291 7.71 19.51 -1.25
C ILE A 291 8.34 18.31 -0.54
N HIS A 292 7.52 17.61 0.24
CA HIS A 292 7.89 16.40 0.95
C HIS A 292 7.00 15.24 0.48
N GLY A 293 7.61 14.17 -0.02
CA GLY A 293 6.93 12.94 -0.36
C GLY A 293 6.92 11.98 0.81
N PHE A 294 5.75 11.46 1.16
CA PHE A 294 5.60 10.44 2.19
C PHE A 294 5.02 9.19 1.55
N TYR A 295 5.81 8.12 1.60
CA TYR A 295 5.56 6.87 0.90
C TYR A 295 5.58 5.69 1.87
N LEU A 296 4.81 4.64 1.57
CA LEU A 296 4.92 3.37 2.29
C LEU A 296 6.36 2.85 2.22
N ALA A 297 6.95 2.91 1.02
CA ALA A 297 8.35 2.59 0.82
C ALA A 297 8.90 3.27 -0.45
N THR A 298 10.22 3.45 -0.47
CA THR A 298 10.94 3.98 -1.63
C THR A 298 12.12 3.07 -1.97
N PHE A 299 12.42 2.97 -3.26
CA PHE A 299 13.55 2.18 -3.78
C PHE A 299 14.74 3.08 -4.14
N ALA A 300 15.89 2.48 -4.43
CA ALA A 300 17.13 3.21 -4.69
C ALA A 300 17.00 4.27 -5.79
N GLY A 301 16.23 3.99 -6.85
CA GLY A 301 15.99 4.94 -7.95
C GLY A 301 15.24 6.22 -7.54
N ALA A 302 14.58 6.25 -6.37
CA ALA A 302 14.00 7.49 -5.84
C ALA A 302 15.06 8.55 -5.52
N ASN A 303 16.32 8.15 -5.35
CA ASN A 303 17.44 9.06 -5.11
C ASN A 303 17.67 10.02 -6.29
N ASP A 304 17.40 9.59 -7.52
CA ASP A 304 17.59 10.39 -8.74
C ASP A 304 16.51 11.47 -8.94
N ASN A 305 15.47 11.42 -8.09
CA ASN A 305 14.31 12.30 -8.17
C ASN A 305 14.23 13.31 -7.02
N ARG A 306 15.15 13.26 -6.05
CA ARG A 306 15.16 14.18 -4.92
C ARG A 306 15.91 15.48 -5.23
N SER A 307 15.56 16.55 -4.52
CA SER A 307 16.33 17.79 -4.48
C SER A 307 16.19 18.45 -3.10
N ILE A 308 16.91 19.55 -2.88
CA ILE A 308 16.81 20.32 -1.63
C ILE A 308 15.37 20.80 -1.32
N TYR A 309 14.56 21.03 -2.36
CA TYR A 309 13.17 21.49 -2.29
C TYR A 309 12.15 20.39 -2.64
N ASN A 310 12.62 19.16 -2.83
CA ASN A 310 11.80 18.01 -3.23
C ASN A 310 12.33 16.75 -2.55
N LYS A 311 11.96 16.55 -1.29
CA LYS A 311 12.44 15.44 -0.45
C LYS A 311 11.46 14.28 -0.48
N MET A 312 11.94 13.07 -0.27
CA MET A 312 11.13 11.86 -0.24
C MET A 312 11.49 11.05 0.98
N PHE A 313 10.49 10.46 1.61
CA PHE A 313 10.65 9.63 2.80
C PHE A 313 9.81 8.37 2.61
N GLY A 314 10.43 7.22 2.79
CA GLY A 314 9.73 5.95 2.88
C GLY A 314 9.73 5.40 4.29
N TRP A 315 8.58 4.84 4.72
CA TRP A 315 8.42 4.30 6.07
C TRP A 315 9.10 2.93 6.26
N LEU A 316 8.79 1.96 5.41
CA LEU A 316 9.31 0.59 5.50
C LEU A 316 10.67 0.43 4.84
N THR A 317 10.86 1.12 3.71
CA THR A 317 12.16 1.25 3.07
C THR A 317 12.37 2.69 2.66
N ASN A 318 13.57 3.22 2.92
CA ASN A 318 13.96 4.55 2.50
C ASN A 318 15.14 4.45 1.55
N TYR A 319 14.91 4.77 0.27
CA TYR A 319 15.89 4.63 -0.81
C TYR A 319 16.46 3.21 -0.94
N GLY A 320 15.61 2.18 -0.78
CA GLY A 320 15.98 0.78 -0.93
C GLY A 320 16.53 0.11 0.33
N HIS A 321 16.57 0.81 1.47
CA HIS A 321 17.03 0.26 2.74
C HIS A 321 15.91 0.12 3.78
N PRO A 322 15.84 -0.99 4.55
CA PRO A 322 16.76 -2.13 4.49
C PRO A 322 16.48 -3.04 3.27
N HIS A 323 17.53 -3.70 2.77
CA HIS A 323 17.49 -4.45 1.51
C HIS A 323 16.56 -5.65 1.55
N ASP A 324 16.51 -6.37 2.68
CA ASP A 324 15.65 -7.53 2.88
C ASP A 324 14.16 -7.21 2.68
N LYS A 325 13.70 -6.08 3.22
CA LYS A 325 12.33 -5.60 2.99
C LYS A 325 12.12 -5.13 1.55
N CYS A 326 13.12 -4.47 0.96
CA CYS A 326 13.07 -4.03 -0.43
C CYS A 326 12.92 -5.22 -1.39
N ASP A 327 13.67 -6.30 -1.16
CA ASP A 327 13.62 -7.52 -1.97
C ASP A 327 12.25 -8.21 -1.85
N LEU A 328 11.64 -8.20 -0.66
CA LEU A 328 10.28 -8.71 -0.49
C LEU A 328 9.26 -7.91 -1.30
N PHE A 329 9.35 -6.57 -1.33
CA PHE A 329 8.51 -5.76 -2.21
C PHE A 329 8.72 -6.14 -3.69
N LEU A 330 9.97 -6.24 -4.14
CA LEU A 330 10.32 -6.58 -5.53
C LEU A 330 9.97 -8.03 -5.93
N SER A 331 9.62 -8.89 -4.97
CA SER A 331 9.28 -10.31 -5.20
C SER A 331 7.78 -10.63 -5.10
N GLY A 332 6.92 -9.61 -5.22
CA GLY A 332 5.46 -9.73 -5.25
C GLY A 332 4.72 -8.76 -4.33
N GLY A 333 5.43 -8.08 -3.44
CA GLY A 333 4.82 -7.14 -2.49
C GLY A 333 4.27 -5.89 -3.15
N VAL A 334 4.89 -5.39 -4.22
CA VAL A 334 4.39 -4.24 -4.98
C VAL A 334 2.99 -4.52 -5.51
N GLU A 335 2.79 -5.62 -6.21
CA GLU A 335 1.54 -5.92 -6.89
C GLU A 335 0.42 -6.30 -5.92
N ILE A 336 0.77 -6.95 -4.81
CA ILE A 336 -0.17 -7.27 -3.72
C ILE A 336 -0.59 -5.98 -2.99
N MET A 337 0.32 -5.03 -2.80
CA MET A 337 0.01 -3.72 -2.22
C MET A 337 -0.89 -2.90 -3.14
N GLU A 338 -0.54 -2.78 -4.42
CA GLU A 338 -1.36 -2.05 -5.40
C GLU A 338 -2.77 -2.64 -5.53
N PHE A 339 -2.92 -3.96 -5.41
CA PHE A 339 -4.25 -4.58 -5.34
C PHE A 339 -5.07 -4.11 -4.14
N ALA A 340 -4.45 -4.03 -2.96
CA ALA A 340 -5.16 -3.55 -1.78
C ALA A 340 -5.53 -2.07 -1.88
N MET A 341 -4.71 -1.27 -2.58
CA MET A 341 -4.93 0.18 -2.74
C MET A 341 -5.81 0.54 -3.94
N ALA A 342 -6.13 -0.42 -4.81
CA ALA A 342 -6.84 -0.17 -6.06
C ALA A 342 -8.15 0.62 -5.86
N ASP A 343 -8.29 1.69 -6.64
CA ASP A 343 -9.44 2.59 -6.61
C ASP A 343 -10.27 2.52 -7.90
N ASN A 344 -11.58 2.77 -7.77
CA ASN A 344 -12.52 2.67 -8.89
C ASN A 344 -12.69 3.97 -9.69
N THR A 345 -11.84 4.97 -9.49
CA THR A 345 -11.96 6.26 -10.17
C THR A 345 -11.40 6.29 -11.58
N GLY A 346 -10.73 5.23 -12.04
CA GLY A 346 -10.01 5.19 -13.31
C GLY A 346 -8.71 6.02 -13.27
N SER A 347 -7.78 5.72 -14.18
CA SER A 347 -6.52 6.46 -14.30
C SER A 347 -6.76 7.85 -14.92
N THR A 348 -6.04 8.87 -14.47
CA THR A 348 -6.08 10.20 -15.12
C THR A 348 -5.29 10.14 -16.43
N ILE A 349 -5.95 10.31 -17.57
CA ILE A 349 -5.34 10.22 -18.91
C ILE A 349 -4.97 11.60 -19.47
N GLY A 350 -5.49 12.67 -18.89
CA GLY A 350 -5.21 14.03 -19.31
C GLY A 350 -6.04 15.05 -18.54
N TYR A 351 -6.11 16.26 -19.10
CA TYR A 351 -6.82 17.39 -18.50
C TYR A 351 -7.65 18.11 -19.57
N LYS A 352 -8.72 18.78 -19.14
CA LYS A 352 -9.57 19.59 -20.01
C LYS A 352 -9.79 20.96 -19.38
N LYS A 353 -9.63 22.02 -20.17
CA LYS A 353 -9.98 23.38 -19.75
C LYS A 353 -11.49 23.59 -19.84
N THR A 354 -12.06 24.19 -18.81
CA THR A 354 -13.48 24.57 -18.69
C THR A 354 -13.57 26.01 -18.20
N ASP A 355 -14.78 26.58 -18.22
CA ASP A 355 -15.02 27.94 -17.72
C ASP A 355 -14.69 28.07 -16.21
N ASN A 356 -14.79 26.97 -15.45
CA ASN A 356 -14.53 26.92 -14.01
C ASN A 356 -13.10 26.45 -13.68
N GLY A 357 -12.19 26.40 -14.66
CA GLY A 357 -10.81 25.95 -14.48
C GLY A 357 -10.48 24.63 -15.20
N ILE A 358 -9.43 23.95 -14.76
CA ILE A 358 -8.94 22.71 -15.38
C ILE A 358 -9.45 21.50 -14.59
N ILE A 359 -10.05 20.55 -15.30
CA ILE A 359 -10.55 19.30 -14.72
C ILE A 359 -9.79 18.09 -15.26
N PRO A 360 -9.59 17.02 -14.45
CA PRO A 360 -8.98 15.78 -14.91
C PRO A 360 -9.92 15.00 -15.83
N VAL A 361 -9.36 14.38 -16.87
CA VAL A 361 -10.03 13.41 -17.73
C VAL A 361 -9.60 12.00 -17.31
N ARG A 362 -10.55 11.10 -17.09
CA ARG A 362 -10.31 9.77 -16.53
C ARG A 362 -10.65 8.68 -17.54
N GLU A 363 -9.93 7.57 -17.47
CA GLU A 363 -10.21 6.35 -18.22
C GLU A 363 -11.49 5.68 -17.70
N ASP A 364 -12.28 5.12 -18.60
CA ASP A 364 -13.42 4.26 -18.25
C ASP A 364 -12.94 2.88 -17.78
N SER A 365 -13.54 2.36 -16.71
CA SER A 365 -13.18 1.04 -16.20
C SER A 365 -13.68 -0.07 -17.12
N SER A 366 -12.76 -0.94 -17.54
CA SER A 366 -13.10 -2.15 -18.31
C SER A 366 -13.84 -3.19 -17.46
N GLY A 367 -14.55 -4.15 -18.09
CA GLY A 367 -15.27 -5.20 -17.37
C GLY A 367 -14.37 -6.10 -16.49
N SER A 368 -13.15 -6.41 -16.95
CA SER A 368 -12.17 -7.18 -16.19
C SER A 368 -11.61 -6.40 -15.00
N GLU A 369 -11.50 -5.07 -15.13
CA GLU A 369 -11.11 -4.17 -14.05
C GLU A 369 -12.20 -4.08 -12.97
N ILE A 370 -13.48 -4.03 -13.36
CA ILE A 370 -14.59 -4.04 -12.39
C ILE A 370 -14.55 -5.30 -11.50
N GLU A 371 -14.30 -6.48 -12.06
CA GLU A 371 -14.17 -7.71 -11.27
C GLU A 371 -12.94 -7.71 -10.34
N TYR A 372 -11.82 -7.13 -10.80
CA TYR A 372 -10.64 -6.92 -9.96
C TYR A 372 -10.94 -5.97 -8.79
N LEU A 373 -11.64 -4.86 -9.06
CA LEU A 373 -12.02 -3.87 -8.05
C LEU A 373 -13.03 -4.43 -7.04
N LYS A 374 -13.95 -5.32 -7.44
CA LYS A 374 -14.83 -6.03 -6.50
C LYS A 374 -14.05 -6.88 -5.50
N LYS A 375 -12.97 -7.55 -5.94
CA LYS A 375 -12.08 -8.29 -5.05
C LYS A 375 -11.30 -7.34 -4.13
N ALA A 376 -10.79 -6.23 -4.66
CA ALA A 376 -10.09 -5.22 -3.86
C ALA A 376 -11.01 -4.64 -2.77
N ALA A 377 -12.26 -4.32 -3.10
CA ALA A 377 -13.24 -3.79 -2.16
C ALA A 377 -13.54 -4.74 -0.98
N ARG A 378 -13.55 -6.06 -1.21
CA ARG A 378 -13.69 -7.07 -0.13
C ARG A 378 -12.50 -7.07 0.82
N LEU A 379 -11.29 -6.87 0.30
CA LEU A 379 -10.09 -6.71 1.12
C LEU A 379 -10.12 -5.38 1.87
N GLN A 380 -10.46 -4.29 1.19
CA GLN A 380 -10.54 -2.96 1.77
C GLN A 380 -11.60 -2.88 2.88
N SER A 381 -12.73 -3.58 2.77
CA SER A 381 -13.71 -3.64 3.87
C SER A 381 -13.12 -4.27 5.13
N GLY A 382 -12.23 -5.26 4.99
CA GLY A 382 -11.49 -5.84 6.11
C GLY A 382 -10.52 -4.85 6.76
N ILE A 383 -9.84 -4.03 5.96
CA ILE A 383 -9.00 -2.94 6.45
C ILE A 383 -9.83 -1.97 7.28
N ILE A 384 -10.98 -1.52 6.78
CA ILE A 384 -11.86 -0.59 7.51
C ILE A 384 -12.38 -1.23 8.80
N SER A 385 -12.78 -2.50 8.78
CA SER A 385 -13.17 -3.23 9.99
C SER A 385 -12.05 -3.26 11.04
N PHE A 386 -10.78 -3.38 10.62
CA PHE A 386 -9.65 -3.27 11.53
C PHE A 386 -9.52 -1.87 12.12
N PHE A 387 -9.67 -0.81 11.32
CA PHE A 387 -9.62 0.57 11.83
C PHE A 387 -10.74 0.87 12.83
N GLU A 388 -11.95 0.36 12.60
CA GLU A 388 -13.03 0.43 13.60
C GLU A 388 -12.68 -0.33 14.88
N TYR A 389 -12.07 -1.52 14.76
CA TYR A 389 -11.61 -2.30 15.91
C TYR A 389 -10.54 -1.57 16.74
N VAL A 390 -9.59 -0.88 16.11
CA VAL A 390 -8.51 -0.16 16.82
C VAL A 390 -8.82 1.33 17.08
N LYS A 391 -9.98 1.83 16.68
CA LYS A 391 -10.39 3.24 16.85
C LYS A 391 -10.16 3.80 18.26
N PRO A 392 -10.48 3.07 19.35
CA PRO A 392 -10.21 3.56 20.70
C PRO A 392 -8.72 3.80 21.01
N LEU A 393 -7.82 3.06 20.35
CA LEU A 393 -6.37 3.26 20.48
C LEU A 393 -5.92 4.50 19.71
N ILE A 394 -6.44 4.69 18.49
CA ILE A 394 -6.11 5.86 17.66
C ILE A 394 -6.55 7.16 18.34
N GLN A 395 -7.73 7.17 18.97
CA GLN A 395 -8.27 8.32 19.71
C GLN A 395 -7.41 8.76 20.91
N LYS A 396 -6.45 7.95 21.36
CA LYS A 396 -5.46 8.38 22.37
C LYS A 396 -4.42 9.35 21.80
N GLY A 397 -4.34 9.51 20.48
CA GLY A 397 -3.54 10.54 19.81
C GLY A 397 -2.02 10.31 19.78
N ASN A 398 -1.52 9.19 20.30
CA ASN A 398 -0.08 8.87 20.29
C ASN A 398 0.33 8.15 19.00
N TYR A 399 0.29 8.87 17.86
CA TYR A 399 0.60 8.31 16.55
C TYR A 399 2.06 7.84 16.43
N ALA A 400 2.99 8.48 17.14
CA ALA A 400 4.39 8.04 17.17
C ALA A 400 4.51 6.60 17.70
N ALA A 401 3.77 6.25 18.76
CA ALA A 401 3.75 4.89 19.30
C ALA A 401 3.09 3.87 18.36
N LEU A 402 2.17 4.32 17.49
CA LEU A 402 1.49 3.46 16.50
C LEU A 402 2.24 3.35 15.17
N SER A 403 3.35 4.07 14.98
CA SER A 403 4.17 4.08 13.75
C SER A 403 5.13 2.88 13.59
N SER A 404 4.91 1.83 14.37
CA SER A 404 5.75 0.64 14.48
C SER A 404 5.88 -0.12 13.15
N VAL A 405 7.12 -0.33 12.69
CA VAL A 405 7.38 -1.16 11.50
C VAL A 405 7.08 -2.64 11.72
N VAL A 406 6.92 -3.13 12.97
CA VAL A 406 6.51 -4.50 13.29
C VAL A 406 5.10 -4.77 12.77
N LEU A 407 4.25 -3.74 12.68
CA LEU A 407 2.91 -3.87 12.11
C LEU A 407 2.90 -4.28 10.63
N SER A 408 4.03 -4.21 9.94
CA SER A 408 4.19 -4.70 8.57
C SER A 408 4.56 -6.19 8.47
N GLU A 409 4.89 -6.85 9.58
CA GLU A 409 5.33 -8.25 9.57
C GLU A 409 4.29 -9.22 8.98
N PRO A 410 2.98 -9.11 9.29
CA PRO A 410 1.98 -9.96 8.65
C PRO A 410 1.97 -9.86 7.12
N PHE A 411 2.28 -8.67 6.58
CA PHE A 411 2.35 -8.43 5.13
C PHE A 411 3.60 -9.06 4.52
N PHE A 412 4.75 -8.93 5.16
CA PHE A 412 5.97 -9.59 4.71
C PHE A 412 5.91 -11.11 4.84
N GLU A 413 5.26 -11.64 5.89
CA GLU A 413 4.99 -13.08 6.02
C GLU A 413 4.01 -13.58 4.95
N LEU A 414 3.00 -12.78 4.59
CA LEU A 414 2.13 -13.07 3.44
C LEU A 414 2.96 -13.23 2.16
N ILE A 415 3.89 -12.31 1.88
CA ILE A 415 4.72 -12.37 0.66
C ILE A 415 5.65 -13.59 0.69
N ALA A 416 6.38 -13.78 1.78
CA ALA A 416 7.44 -14.78 1.86
C ALA A 416 6.89 -16.20 2.11
N ARG A 417 5.81 -16.31 2.89
CA ARG A 417 5.31 -17.58 3.42
C ARG A 417 3.77 -17.63 3.50
N PRO A 418 3.04 -17.40 2.39
CA PRO A 418 1.57 -17.36 2.41
C PRO A 418 0.91 -18.70 2.78
N SER A 419 -0.10 -18.67 3.65
CA SER A 419 -0.92 -19.84 3.93
C SER A 419 -1.65 -20.35 2.67
N SER A 420 -2.15 -21.59 2.70
CA SER A 420 -2.94 -22.14 1.58
C SER A 420 -4.15 -21.28 1.27
N ALA A 421 -4.86 -20.78 2.29
CA ALA A 421 -6.02 -19.91 2.11
C ALA A 421 -5.64 -18.55 1.47
N GLN A 422 -4.51 -17.97 1.88
CA GLN A 422 -3.99 -16.74 1.29
C GLN A 422 -3.57 -16.92 -0.17
N LEU A 423 -2.90 -18.05 -0.49
CA LEU A 423 -2.55 -18.41 -1.85
C LEU A 423 -3.79 -18.56 -2.74
N ASP A 424 -4.79 -19.30 -2.27
CA ASP A 424 -6.03 -19.52 -3.03
C ASP A 424 -6.78 -18.20 -3.28
N ALA A 425 -6.78 -17.29 -2.30
CA ALA A 425 -7.42 -15.98 -2.42
C ALA A 425 -6.70 -15.03 -3.40
N LEU A 426 -5.37 -15.00 -3.40
CA LEU A 426 -4.58 -13.97 -4.10
C LEU A 426 -3.91 -14.43 -5.40
N SER A 427 -3.67 -15.73 -5.58
CA SER A 427 -2.87 -16.23 -6.71
C SER A 427 -3.45 -15.96 -8.09
N SER A 428 -4.78 -15.93 -8.19
CA SER A 428 -5.52 -15.65 -9.42
C SER A 428 -5.61 -14.16 -9.76
N LEU A 429 -5.11 -13.28 -8.88
CA LEU A 429 -5.08 -11.84 -9.15
C LEU A 429 -4.18 -11.54 -10.33
N THR A 430 -4.54 -10.49 -11.05
CA THR A 430 -3.78 -10.02 -12.21
C THR A 430 -3.32 -8.60 -11.98
N HIS A 431 -2.16 -8.24 -12.54
CA HIS A 431 -1.55 -6.91 -12.42
C HIS A 431 -1.25 -6.34 -13.82
N SER A 432 -1.38 -5.02 -13.98
CA SER A 432 -1.13 -4.30 -15.23
C SER A 432 0.02 -3.32 -15.06
N GLU A 433 1.09 -3.48 -15.84
CA GLU A 433 2.27 -2.61 -15.79
C GLU A 433 2.12 -1.30 -16.61
N SER A 434 1.13 -1.21 -17.50
CA SER A 434 1.03 -0.09 -18.45
C SER A 434 0.75 1.25 -17.75
N ALA A 435 1.58 2.25 -18.04
CA ALA A 435 1.34 3.63 -17.63
C ALA A 435 0.10 4.17 -18.35
N GLY A 436 -1.03 4.23 -17.64
CA GLY A 436 -2.29 4.79 -18.17
C GLY A 436 -3.12 3.85 -19.04
N SER A 437 -2.94 2.52 -18.93
CA SER A 437 -3.89 1.56 -19.52
C SER A 437 -3.99 0.31 -18.65
N ASN A 438 -5.21 -0.24 -18.52
CA ASN A 438 -5.50 -1.43 -17.72
C ASN A 438 -5.80 -2.70 -18.55
N ALA A 439 -5.68 -2.64 -19.88
CA ALA A 439 -6.17 -3.67 -20.79
C ALA A 439 -5.37 -5.00 -20.76
N GLU A 440 -4.06 -4.94 -20.50
CA GLU A 440 -3.18 -6.11 -20.47
C GLU A 440 -2.79 -6.44 -19.03
N ARG A 441 -3.26 -7.59 -18.50
CA ARG A 441 -3.02 -8.01 -17.12
C ARG A 441 -2.38 -9.40 -17.04
N ILE A 442 -1.36 -9.55 -16.21
CA ILE A 442 -0.63 -10.81 -15.98
C ILE A 442 -0.97 -11.35 -14.59
N VAL A 443 -1.18 -12.66 -14.48
CA VAL A 443 -1.46 -13.34 -13.20
C VAL A 443 -0.23 -13.26 -12.28
N LEU A 444 -0.44 -12.92 -11.00
CA LEU A 444 0.66 -12.78 -10.02
C LEU A 444 1.49 -14.07 -9.87
N ALA A 445 0.81 -15.22 -9.77
CA ALA A 445 1.43 -16.53 -9.64
C ALA A 445 0.70 -17.58 -10.51
N LYS A 446 1.23 -17.83 -11.71
CA LYS A 446 0.65 -18.76 -12.68
C LYS A 446 0.74 -20.21 -12.19
N LYS A 447 -0.37 -20.95 -12.28
CA LYS A 447 -0.40 -22.41 -12.08
C LYS A 447 0.00 -23.11 -13.37
N LEU A 448 1.03 -23.95 -13.31
CA LEU A 448 1.53 -24.68 -14.46
C LEU A 448 0.78 -26.01 -14.70
N PRO A 449 0.81 -26.54 -15.94
CA PRO A 449 0.35 -27.89 -16.24
C PRO A 449 1.05 -28.95 -15.38
N LEU A 450 0.39 -30.09 -15.15
CA LEU A 450 0.90 -31.14 -14.26
C LEU A 450 2.30 -31.65 -14.66
N LYS A 451 2.57 -31.75 -15.97
CA LYS A 451 3.87 -32.16 -16.52
C LYS A 451 5.01 -31.26 -16.01
N ASP A 452 4.87 -29.95 -16.16
CA ASP A 452 5.90 -28.96 -15.79
C ASP A 452 6.05 -28.82 -14.27
N LYS A 453 5.02 -29.17 -13.51
CA LYS A 453 5.08 -29.27 -12.04
C LYS A 453 5.86 -30.50 -11.57
N LEU A 454 5.68 -31.64 -12.24
CA LEU A 454 6.33 -32.90 -11.89
C LEU A 454 7.78 -32.95 -12.37
N PHE A 455 8.09 -32.29 -13.48
CA PHE A 455 9.43 -32.26 -14.08
C PHE A 455 9.82 -30.81 -14.38
N PRO A 456 10.31 -30.05 -13.38
CA PRO A 456 10.75 -28.68 -13.58
C PRO A 456 11.89 -28.64 -14.59
N GLY A 457 11.68 -27.97 -15.72
CA GLY A 457 12.66 -27.72 -16.76
C GLY A 457 12.74 -26.24 -17.12
N GLU A 458 13.19 -25.94 -18.33
CA GLU A 458 13.33 -24.56 -18.82
C GLU A 458 12.03 -23.75 -18.72
N ASN A 459 10.88 -24.38 -19.01
CA ASN A 459 9.58 -23.71 -18.91
C ASN A 459 9.25 -23.27 -17.46
N TYR A 460 9.60 -24.07 -16.46
CA TYR A 460 9.40 -23.72 -15.05
C TYR A 460 10.25 -22.50 -14.67
N ILE A 461 11.52 -22.50 -15.06
CA ILE A 461 12.46 -21.40 -14.77
C ILE A 461 11.99 -20.11 -15.47
N LYS A 462 11.58 -20.21 -16.74
CA LYS A 462 11.05 -19.09 -17.51
C LYS A 462 9.82 -18.47 -16.82
N GLU A 463 8.85 -19.29 -16.45
CA GLU A 463 7.61 -18.83 -15.82
C GLU A 463 7.83 -18.32 -14.38
N LEU A 464 8.75 -18.93 -13.63
CA LEU A 464 9.19 -18.41 -12.32
C LEU A 464 9.83 -17.03 -12.46
N ASN A 465 10.70 -16.83 -13.45
CA ASN A 465 11.35 -15.55 -13.72
C ASN A 465 10.35 -14.48 -14.18
N ALA A 466 9.32 -14.87 -14.93
CA ALA A 466 8.25 -13.97 -15.37
C ALA A 466 7.27 -13.59 -14.24
N SER A 467 6.97 -14.51 -13.31
CA SER A 467 6.01 -14.30 -12.22
C SER A 467 6.37 -13.13 -11.33
N TYR A 468 5.38 -12.32 -10.93
CA TYR A 468 5.58 -11.24 -9.95
C TYR A 468 5.79 -11.81 -8.55
N TRP A 469 4.89 -12.71 -8.12
CA TRP A 469 4.95 -13.29 -6.79
C TRP A 469 5.71 -14.62 -6.76
N LYS A 470 7.03 -14.55 -6.53
CA LYS A 470 7.95 -15.69 -6.65
C LYS A 470 7.60 -16.85 -5.71
N GLU A 471 7.37 -16.56 -4.43
CA GLU A 471 7.03 -17.60 -3.45
C GLU A 471 5.62 -18.16 -3.65
N GLY A 472 4.67 -17.31 -4.06
CA GLY A 472 3.34 -17.77 -4.49
C GLY A 472 3.42 -18.78 -5.63
N PHE A 473 4.21 -18.48 -6.66
CA PHE A 473 4.45 -19.39 -7.79
C PHE A 473 5.07 -20.71 -7.34
N LYS A 474 6.11 -20.67 -6.50
CA LYS A 474 6.78 -21.88 -6.00
C LYS A 474 5.82 -22.77 -5.23
N ARG A 475 4.99 -22.22 -4.33
CA ARG A 475 4.04 -23.00 -3.51
C ARG A 475 2.92 -23.64 -4.33
N ILE A 476 2.32 -22.90 -5.28
CA ILE A 476 1.26 -23.42 -6.15
C ILE A 476 1.76 -24.55 -7.07
N ASN A 477 3.02 -24.45 -7.49
CA ASN A 477 3.66 -25.40 -8.39
C ASN A 477 4.49 -26.47 -7.67
N ARG A 478 4.47 -26.53 -6.33
CA ARG A 478 5.17 -27.56 -5.54
C ARG A 478 4.53 -28.94 -5.74
N LYS A 479 5.35 -29.99 -5.73
CA LYS A 479 4.90 -31.40 -5.70
C LYS A 479 4.24 -31.67 -4.34
N LYS A 480 2.91 -31.83 -4.31
CA LYS A 480 2.16 -32.18 -3.08
C LYS A 480 2.62 -33.49 -2.41
N PHE A 481 3.30 -34.38 -3.16
CA PHE A 481 3.72 -35.71 -2.68
C PHE A 481 4.77 -35.72 -1.56
N TRP A 482 5.47 -34.62 -1.30
CA TRP A 482 6.58 -34.55 -0.32
C TRP A 482 6.30 -33.68 0.92
N ALA A 483 5.07 -33.20 1.10
CA ALA A 483 4.70 -32.39 2.26
C ALA A 483 4.71 -33.16 3.59
N LYS A 484 4.85 -34.50 3.55
CA LYS A 484 4.90 -35.35 4.74
C LYS A 484 6.32 -35.64 5.26
N TYR A 485 7.37 -35.11 4.60
CA TYR A 485 8.76 -35.48 4.86
C TYR A 485 9.76 -34.32 5.04
N ASN A 486 9.32 -33.06 5.09
CA ASN A 486 10.20 -31.92 5.42
C ASN A 486 9.59 -31.02 6.48
#